data_AF-A0A1B0A8K1-F1
#
_entry.id   AF-A0A1B0A8K1-F1
#
_cell.length_a   1.000
_cell.length_b   1.000
_cell.length_c   1.000
_cell.angle_alpha   90.00
_cell.angle_beta   90.00
_cell.angle_gamma   90.00
#
_symmetry.space_group_name_H-M   'P 1'
#
loop_
_entity.id
_entity.type
_entity.pdbx_description
1 polymer ?
#
loop_
_entity_poly.entity_id
_entity_poly.type
_entity_poly.pdbx_seq_one_letter_code
_entity_poly.pdbx_strand_id
1 'polypeptide(L)'
;MNGTLPSRSNDSSSTITKYEKSSCLFCNDWFDSQTFTEHLIHCGQVLEQCPNTCKVFLPRLRMRAHLKECPHAKHLSSSVENLDEMAEQRIQALENDINTLRTVLNEEIRQRLHLITDLGNVRKQNQLQDEMSHSVQESLKHLQNRLNEENTQRCYEVEQCQQDFRYCHDIVQTLKTELQHEIDDLEKHINRVSLEAARHQNLLNDNILQLEDTVLAHERNNRDKFIELENYLQTFNDDIKSTLQINADYNAKYATLGLEIKSMKHIVCETEERCDKLEALFTEIDRNLHHTMQLVADMENYLSTQQRLTSIVNTRGHLIWHIKDLSKKLDESKKYDTILHSAMFSNKPYGYALRLDIYLNGKGNWKGRNMLACLNVLAGEYDALLTWPCRLQANVLIRDQRYASQSESDDYIKLVNVRYSIKESDKVFVELYHVTRI
;
A
#
# COMPACT_ATOMS: atom_id res chain seq x y z
N MET A 1 96.60 -68.22 -129.11
CA MET A 1 95.85 -67.69 -130.27
C MET A 1 96.78 -66.80 -131.08
N ASN A 2 96.74 -66.99 -132.41
CA ASN A 2 97.55 -66.43 -133.51
C ASN A 2 97.62 -64.87 -133.54
N GLY A 3 98.52 -64.20 -134.29
CA GLY A 3 99.42 -64.56 -135.40
C GLY A 3 100.34 -63.39 -135.84
N THR A 4 101.48 -63.62 -136.52
CA THR A 4 101.79 -63.54 -138.00
C THR A 4 101.91 -62.09 -138.58
N LEU A 5 102.86 -61.62 -139.43
CA LEU A 5 103.77 -62.16 -140.49
C LEU A 5 104.70 -60.99 -141.10
N PRO A 6 105.54 -61.11 -142.19
CA PRO A 6 107.01 -60.81 -142.22
C PRO A 6 107.64 -60.13 -143.51
N SER A 7 108.98 -60.32 -143.72
CA SER A 7 109.80 -60.46 -145.00
C SER A 7 110.46 -59.21 -145.65
N ARG A 8 111.54 -59.21 -146.48
CA ARG A 8 112.43 -60.20 -147.18
C ARG A 8 113.71 -59.51 -147.78
N SER A 9 114.61 -60.32 -148.39
CA SER A 9 116.02 -60.10 -148.84
C SER A 9 116.27 -59.80 -150.35
N ASN A 10 117.54 -59.49 -150.70
CA ASN A 10 118.37 -59.87 -151.91
C ASN A 10 119.12 -58.67 -152.55
N ASP A 11 120.17 -58.77 -153.38
CA ASP A 11 121.38 -59.62 -153.59
C ASP A 11 122.08 -59.07 -154.88
N SER A 12 123.30 -59.54 -155.20
CA SER A 12 123.95 -59.63 -156.54
C SER A 12 125.15 -58.73 -156.92
N SER A 13 126.13 -59.43 -157.51
CA SER A 13 127.51 -59.12 -157.88
C SER A 13 127.70 -58.85 -159.39
N SER A 14 128.88 -58.35 -159.81
CA SER A 14 129.59 -58.82 -161.02
C SER A 14 131.02 -58.28 -161.19
N THR A 15 131.87 -59.11 -161.79
CA THR A 15 133.35 -59.19 -161.86
C THR A 15 133.97 -58.50 -163.10
N ILE A 16 135.31 -58.27 -163.12
CA ILE A 16 136.30 -58.58 -164.21
C ILE A 16 137.77 -58.21 -163.78
N THR A 17 138.75 -58.95 -164.33
CA THR A 17 140.14 -59.30 -163.93
C THR A 17 141.34 -58.50 -164.52
N LYS A 18 142.51 -58.49 -163.83
CA LYS A 18 143.90 -58.78 -164.34
C LYS A 18 144.96 -58.81 -163.19
N TYR A 19 146.02 -59.63 -163.30
CA TYR A 19 147.05 -59.87 -162.25
C TYR A 19 148.44 -59.25 -162.58
N GLU A 20 149.06 -58.57 -161.61
CA GLU A 20 150.48 -58.13 -161.51
C GLU A 20 151.06 -58.56 -160.12
N LYS A 21 152.39 -58.51 -159.90
CA LYS A 21 153.04 -58.75 -158.58
C LYS A 21 153.82 -57.51 -158.10
N SER A 22 153.90 -57.27 -156.79
CA SER A 22 154.47 -56.06 -156.14
C SER A 22 155.34 -56.40 -154.90
N SER A 23 156.43 -55.67 -154.64
CA SER A 23 157.28 -55.86 -153.44
C SER A 23 156.96 -54.94 -152.26
N CYS A 24 157.18 -55.45 -151.05
CA CYS A 24 156.90 -54.74 -149.80
C CYS A 24 158.09 -53.87 -149.40
N LEU A 25 157.89 -52.56 -149.32
CA LEU A 25 158.95 -51.60 -148.98
C LEU A 25 159.53 -51.76 -147.57
N PHE A 26 158.88 -52.51 -146.67
CA PHE A 26 159.31 -52.67 -145.27
C PHE A 26 160.13 -53.94 -145.03
N CYS A 27 159.81 -55.04 -145.72
CA CYS A 27 160.56 -56.30 -145.61
C CYS A 27 161.30 -56.69 -146.89
N ASN A 28 161.07 -55.96 -147.99
CA ASN A 28 161.63 -56.18 -149.34
C ASN A 28 161.26 -57.50 -150.03
N ASP A 29 160.27 -58.25 -149.54
CA ASP A 29 159.77 -59.47 -150.19
C ASP A 29 158.68 -59.18 -151.24
N TRP A 30 158.59 -60.03 -152.26
CA TRP A 30 157.67 -59.89 -153.41
C TRP A 30 156.40 -60.72 -153.25
N PHE A 31 155.24 -60.11 -153.47
CA PHE A 31 153.94 -60.75 -153.33
C PHE A 31 153.05 -60.50 -154.55
N ASP A 32 152.11 -61.40 -154.81
CA ASP A 32 151.06 -61.16 -155.81
C ASP A 32 150.20 -59.96 -155.40
N SER A 33 149.77 -59.12 -156.36
CA SER A 33 149.05 -57.88 -156.04
C SER A 33 147.76 -58.11 -155.23
N GLN A 34 147.13 -59.29 -155.36
CA GLN A 34 145.98 -59.64 -154.52
C GLN A 34 146.34 -59.87 -153.04
N THR A 35 147.54 -60.38 -152.76
CA THR A 35 148.00 -60.71 -151.40
C THR A 35 148.83 -59.60 -150.75
N PHE A 36 149.25 -58.61 -151.54
CA PHE A 36 150.16 -57.57 -151.09
C PHE A 36 149.59 -56.69 -149.96
N THR A 37 148.33 -56.27 -150.09
CA THR A 37 147.65 -55.45 -149.07
C THR A 37 147.45 -56.21 -147.75
N GLU A 38 147.15 -57.50 -147.82
CA GLU A 38 146.99 -58.33 -146.62
C GLU A 38 148.33 -58.53 -145.90
N HIS A 39 149.41 -58.72 -146.65
CA HIS A 39 150.76 -58.73 -146.07
C HIS A 39 151.06 -57.42 -145.34
N LEU A 40 150.80 -56.24 -145.91
CA LEU A 40 151.10 -54.96 -145.25
C LEU A 40 150.41 -54.81 -143.89
N ILE A 41 149.17 -55.32 -143.75
CA ILE A 41 148.46 -55.32 -142.47
C ILE A 41 149.17 -56.22 -141.45
N HIS A 42 149.80 -57.31 -141.86
CA HIS A 42 150.45 -58.26 -140.96
C HIS A 42 151.98 -58.17 -140.95
N CYS A 43 152.57 -57.25 -141.70
CA CYS A 43 154.01 -57.11 -141.83
C CYS A 43 154.57 -56.61 -140.49
N GLY A 44 155.23 -57.50 -139.76
CA GLY A 44 155.74 -57.23 -138.42
C GLY A 44 156.80 -56.12 -138.35
N GLN A 45 157.34 -55.70 -139.52
CA GLN A 45 158.32 -54.62 -139.63
C GLN A 45 157.68 -53.24 -139.83
N VAL A 46 156.37 -53.15 -139.98
CA VAL A 46 155.66 -51.87 -140.01
C VAL A 46 155.75 -51.20 -138.65
N LEU A 47 156.14 -49.92 -138.63
CA LEU A 47 156.29 -49.13 -137.40
C LEU A 47 154.94 -48.61 -136.90
N GLU A 48 154.63 -48.83 -135.63
CA GLU A 48 153.41 -48.38 -134.96
C GLU A 48 153.68 -47.63 -133.66
N GLN A 49 152.78 -46.72 -133.30
CA GLN A 49 152.87 -45.95 -132.06
C GLN A 49 152.43 -46.76 -130.84
N CYS A 50 153.09 -46.56 -129.71
CA CYS A 50 152.72 -47.22 -128.45
C CYS A 50 151.30 -46.79 -127.94
N PRO A 51 150.41 -47.73 -127.56
CA PRO A 51 149.06 -47.44 -127.04
C PRO A 51 149.04 -46.67 -125.72
N ASN A 52 150.07 -46.84 -124.88
CA ASN A 52 150.21 -46.08 -123.64
C ASN A 52 150.76 -44.66 -123.89
N THR A 53 150.79 -44.22 -125.16
CA THR A 53 151.10 -42.87 -125.64
C THR A 53 152.45 -42.32 -125.23
N CYS A 54 153.45 -43.18 -124.99
CA CYS A 54 154.83 -42.78 -124.70
C CYS A 54 155.60 -42.18 -125.91
N LYS A 55 154.88 -41.92 -127.02
CA LYS A 55 155.33 -41.29 -128.27
C LYS A 55 156.42 -42.00 -129.08
N VAL A 56 156.78 -43.24 -128.74
CA VAL A 56 157.74 -44.03 -129.52
C VAL A 56 157.03 -44.85 -130.61
N PHE A 57 157.58 -44.86 -131.83
CA PHE A 57 157.15 -45.71 -132.95
C PHE A 57 158.14 -46.88 -133.11
N LEU A 58 157.64 -48.10 -133.05
CA LEU A 58 158.45 -49.31 -133.04
C LEU A 58 157.89 -50.32 -134.03
N PRO A 59 158.72 -51.22 -134.62
CA PRO A 59 158.21 -52.30 -135.46
C PRO A 59 157.20 -53.12 -134.66
N ARG A 60 156.03 -53.40 -135.25
CA ARG A 60 154.91 -54.04 -134.56
C ARG A 60 155.32 -55.30 -133.80
N LEU A 61 156.24 -56.10 -134.36
CA LEU A 61 156.74 -57.31 -133.72
C LEU A 61 157.38 -57.05 -132.34
N ARG A 62 157.95 -55.86 -132.09
CA ARG A 62 158.61 -55.48 -130.83
C ARG A 62 157.70 -54.76 -129.82
N MET A 63 156.44 -54.47 -130.15
CA MET A 63 155.54 -53.69 -129.28
C MET A 63 155.25 -54.36 -127.93
N ARG A 64 155.09 -55.69 -127.91
CA ARG A 64 154.78 -56.42 -126.66
C ARG A 64 155.91 -56.37 -125.63
N ALA A 65 157.17 -56.36 -126.08
CA ALA A 65 158.29 -56.23 -125.15
C ALA A 65 158.31 -54.83 -124.53
N HIS A 66 158.13 -53.79 -125.35
CA HIS A 66 158.09 -52.40 -124.89
C HIS A 66 157.01 -52.15 -123.83
N LEU A 67 155.80 -52.69 -123.99
CA LEU A 67 154.71 -52.44 -123.04
C LEU A 67 155.01 -52.93 -121.61
N LYS A 68 155.85 -53.95 -121.44
CA LYS A 68 156.27 -54.43 -120.11
C LYS A 68 157.23 -53.49 -119.40
N GLU A 69 157.97 -52.68 -120.16
CA GLU A 69 158.95 -51.72 -119.66
C GLU A 69 158.49 -50.27 -119.87
N CYS A 70 157.22 -50.07 -120.22
CA CYS A 70 156.70 -48.76 -120.57
C CYS A 70 156.73 -47.82 -119.34
N PRO A 71 157.42 -46.67 -119.41
CA PRO A 71 157.61 -45.79 -118.25
C PRO A 71 156.31 -45.25 -117.64
N HIS A 72 155.20 -45.27 -118.39
CA HIS A 72 153.92 -44.67 -117.98
C HIS A 72 152.95 -45.62 -117.27
N ALA A 73 153.31 -46.88 -117.01
CA ALA A 73 152.40 -47.87 -116.41
C ALA A 73 152.17 -47.71 -114.89
N LYS A 74 153.02 -46.99 -114.16
CA LYS A 74 153.02 -46.96 -112.67
C LYS A 74 152.19 -45.85 -112.02
N HIS A 75 151.57 -44.94 -112.78
CA HIS A 75 150.94 -43.73 -112.22
C HIS A 75 149.45 -43.85 -111.85
N LEU A 76 148.79 -45.01 -112.10
CA LEU A 76 147.33 -45.15 -111.92
C LEU A 76 146.86 -45.65 -110.53
N SER A 77 147.72 -46.21 -109.67
CA SER A 77 147.28 -46.91 -108.46
C SER A 77 146.99 -46.01 -107.24
N SER A 78 147.55 -44.82 -107.13
CA SER A 78 147.44 -43.96 -105.94
C SER A 78 146.17 -43.10 -105.86
N SER A 79 145.36 -43.05 -106.93
CA SER A 79 144.18 -42.16 -106.99
C SER A 79 142.87 -42.82 -106.52
N VAL A 80 142.83 -44.14 -106.38
CA VAL A 80 141.61 -44.89 -106.04
C VAL A 80 141.38 -44.95 -104.53
N GLU A 81 142.44 -45.04 -103.72
CA GLU A 81 142.34 -45.10 -102.25
C GLU A 81 141.78 -43.80 -101.63
N ASN A 82 142.09 -42.63 -102.21
CA ASN A 82 141.57 -41.33 -101.71
C ASN A 82 140.06 -41.12 -101.94
N LEU A 83 139.45 -41.80 -102.92
CA LEU A 83 138.01 -41.69 -103.20
C LEU A 83 137.17 -42.54 -102.25
N ASP A 84 137.72 -43.65 -101.75
CA ASP A 84 137.05 -44.59 -100.85
C ASP A 84 136.97 -44.02 -99.42
N GLU A 85 138.06 -43.40 -98.92
CA GLU A 85 138.06 -42.70 -97.63
C GLU A 85 137.06 -41.53 -97.58
N MET A 86 136.91 -40.77 -98.68
CA MET A 86 135.93 -39.69 -98.74
C MET A 86 134.48 -40.21 -98.74
N ALA A 87 134.23 -41.37 -99.34
CA ALA A 87 132.92 -42.01 -99.34
C ALA A 87 132.57 -42.55 -97.93
N GLU A 88 133.52 -43.19 -97.25
CA GLU A 88 133.36 -43.66 -95.87
C GLU A 88 133.13 -42.51 -94.88
N GLN A 89 133.90 -41.42 -94.96
CA GLN A 89 133.68 -40.23 -94.11
C GLN A 89 132.28 -39.64 -94.30
N ARG A 90 131.75 -39.66 -95.53
CA ARG A 90 130.43 -39.14 -95.86
C ARG A 90 129.31 -40.09 -95.42
N ILE A 91 129.53 -41.40 -95.47
CA ILE A 91 128.64 -42.41 -94.87
C ILE A 91 128.62 -42.22 -93.34
N GLN A 92 129.77 -42.06 -92.69
CA GLN A 92 129.86 -41.82 -91.25
C GLN A 92 129.16 -40.53 -90.82
N ALA A 93 129.27 -39.46 -91.62
CA ALA A 93 128.54 -38.21 -91.38
C ALA A 93 127.02 -38.41 -91.47
N LEU A 94 126.54 -39.14 -92.49
CA LEU A 94 125.13 -39.47 -92.65
C LEU A 94 124.62 -40.37 -91.52
N GLU A 95 125.42 -41.33 -91.06
CA GLU A 95 125.08 -42.18 -89.91
C GLU A 95 124.96 -41.36 -88.62
N ASN A 96 125.88 -40.41 -88.41
CA ASN A 96 125.82 -39.50 -87.28
C ASN A 96 124.57 -38.60 -87.35
N ASP A 97 124.24 -38.06 -88.53
CA ASP A 97 123.02 -37.27 -88.74
C ASP A 97 121.75 -38.09 -88.50
N ILE A 98 121.70 -39.33 -89.00
CA ILE A 98 120.59 -40.27 -88.75
C ILE A 98 120.45 -40.56 -87.25
N ASN A 99 121.57 -40.75 -86.55
CA ASN A 99 121.54 -40.98 -85.11
C ASN A 99 121.08 -39.72 -84.34
N THR A 100 121.50 -38.52 -84.73
CA THR A 100 121.01 -37.26 -84.15
C THR A 100 119.53 -37.05 -84.46
N LEU A 101 119.06 -37.34 -85.67
CA LEU A 101 117.63 -37.27 -86.00
C LEU A 101 116.81 -38.27 -85.18
N ARG A 102 117.34 -39.49 -84.95
CA ARG A 102 116.69 -40.49 -84.08
C ARG A 102 116.60 -40.01 -82.64
N THR A 103 117.65 -39.41 -82.09
CA THR A 103 117.62 -38.92 -80.69
C THR A 103 116.64 -37.76 -80.53
N VAL A 104 116.64 -36.80 -81.46
CA VAL A 104 115.67 -35.70 -81.48
C VAL A 104 114.24 -36.21 -81.65
N LEU A 105 114.00 -37.13 -82.57
CA LEU A 105 112.67 -37.73 -82.75
C LEU A 105 112.20 -38.47 -81.49
N ASN A 106 113.07 -39.22 -80.83
CA ASN A 106 112.74 -39.92 -79.59
C ASN A 106 112.45 -38.96 -78.43
N GLU A 107 113.14 -37.83 -78.36
CA GLU A 107 112.87 -36.76 -77.39
C GLU A 107 111.52 -36.08 -77.68
N GLU A 108 111.24 -35.75 -78.93
CA GLU A 108 109.95 -35.19 -79.38
C GLU A 108 108.78 -36.14 -79.08
N ILE A 109 108.97 -37.46 -79.31
CA ILE A 109 107.99 -38.49 -78.94
C ILE A 109 107.76 -38.50 -77.43
N ARG A 110 108.83 -38.44 -76.62
CA ARG A 110 108.72 -38.39 -75.15
C ARG A 110 107.99 -37.13 -74.67
N GLN A 111 108.30 -35.97 -75.23
CA GLN A 111 107.62 -34.71 -74.91
C GLN A 111 106.13 -34.76 -75.28
N ARG A 112 105.79 -35.34 -76.44
CA ARG A 112 104.38 -35.54 -76.85
C ARG A 112 103.65 -36.50 -75.91
N LEU A 113 104.30 -37.57 -75.46
CA LEU A 113 103.72 -38.49 -74.46
C LEU A 113 103.44 -37.79 -73.13
N HIS A 114 104.35 -36.91 -72.67
CA HIS A 114 104.11 -36.07 -71.49
C HIS A 114 102.93 -35.12 -71.70
N LEU A 115 102.89 -34.39 -72.83
CA LEU A 115 101.78 -33.49 -73.14
C LEU A 115 100.43 -34.22 -73.22
N ILE A 116 100.38 -35.44 -73.78
CA ILE A 116 99.17 -36.28 -73.79
C ILE A 116 98.73 -36.61 -72.37
N THR A 117 99.68 -36.94 -71.49
CA THR A 117 99.41 -37.25 -70.08
C THR A 117 98.87 -36.03 -69.35
N ASP A 118 99.49 -34.86 -69.53
CA ASP A 118 99.05 -33.61 -68.91
C ASP A 118 97.68 -33.18 -69.42
N LEU A 119 97.42 -33.29 -70.72
CA LEU A 119 96.09 -33.10 -71.32
C LEU A 119 95.06 -34.06 -70.72
N GLY A 120 95.44 -35.32 -70.48
CA GLY A 120 94.61 -36.30 -69.79
C GLY A 120 94.25 -35.89 -68.36
N ASN A 121 95.23 -35.40 -67.60
CA ASN A 121 95.04 -34.90 -66.23
C ASN A 121 94.13 -33.67 -66.21
N VAL A 122 94.36 -32.70 -67.09
CA VAL A 122 93.51 -31.49 -67.21
C VAL A 122 92.08 -31.86 -67.59
N ARG A 123 91.88 -32.81 -68.52
CA ARG A 123 90.54 -33.31 -68.85
C ARG A 123 89.84 -33.93 -67.64
N LYS A 124 90.55 -34.75 -66.87
CA LYS A 124 90.00 -35.35 -65.65
C LYS A 124 89.65 -34.30 -64.60
N GLN A 125 90.48 -33.28 -64.44
CA GLN A 125 90.23 -32.17 -63.52
C GLN A 125 89.00 -31.34 -63.95
N ASN A 126 88.87 -31.01 -65.23
CA ASN A 126 87.68 -30.34 -65.76
C ASN A 126 86.41 -31.19 -65.55
N GLN A 127 86.48 -32.50 -65.80
CA GLN A 127 85.34 -33.39 -65.56
C GLN A 127 84.90 -33.36 -64.08
N LEU A 128 85.84 -33.45 -63.14
CA LEU A 128 85.54 -33.35 -61.71
C LEU A 128 84.96 -31.97 -61.35
N GLN A 129 85.45 -30.90 -61.98
CA GLN A 129 84.92 -29.55 -61.77
C GLN A 129 83.50 -29.40 -62.31
N ASP A 130 83.19 -29.98 -63.47
CA ASP A 130 81.84 -29.99 -64.05
C ASP A 130 80.86 -30.79 -63.17
N GLU A 131 81.28 -31.96 -62.68
CA GLU A 131 80.50 -32.78 -61.75
C GLU A 131 80.21 -32.03 -60.44
N MET A 132 81.23 -31.36 -59.87
CA MET A 132 81.07 -30.53 -58.68
C MET A 132 80.15 -29.32 -58.95
N SER A 133 80.31 -28.64 -60.10
CA SER A 133 79.48 -27.50 -60.48
C SER A 133 78.01 -27.91 -60.62
N HIS A 134 77.75 -29.04 -61.28
CA HIS A 134 76.40 -29.60 -61.41
C HIS A 134 75.79 -29.92 -60.03
N SER A 135 76.54 -30.59 -59.16
CA SER A 135 76.09 -30.95 -57.80
C SER A 135 75.76 -29.71 -56.95
N VAL A 136 76.61 -28.67 -57.02
CA VAL A 136 76.36 -27.39 -56.33
C VAL A 136 75.12 -26.70 -56.90
N GLN A 137 74.95 -26.69 -58.22
CA GLN A 137 73.81 -26.04 -58.87
C GLN A 137 72.49 -26.75 -58.55
N GLU A 138 72.50 -28.08 -58.47
CA GLU A 138 71.36 -28.89 -58.05
C GLU A 138 71.01 -28.62 -56.57
N SER A 139 72.02 -28.58 -55.70
CA SER A 139 71.84 -28.23 -54.28
C SER A 139 71.27 -26.82 -54.07
N LEU A 140 71.77 -25.83 -54.82
CA LEU A 140 71.25 -24.47 -54.81
C LEU A 140 69.80 -24.41 -55.27
N LYS A 141 69.45 -25.13 -56.34
CA LYS A 141 68.07 -25.22 -56.82
C LYS A 141 67.13 -25.82 -55.78
N HIS A 142 67.56 -26.89 -55.09
CA HIS A 142 66.78 -27.47 -53.99
C HIS A 142 66.58 -26.51 -52.83
N LEU A 143 67.63 -25.79 -52.41
CA LEU A 143 67.50 -24.77 -51.36
C LEU A 143 66.57 -23.64 -51.78
N GLN A 144 66.65 -23.19 -53.03
CA GLN A 144 65.80 -22.14 -53.57
C GLN A 144 64.32 -22.57 -53.61
N ASN A 145 64.04 -23.82 -53.99
CA ASN A 145 62.70 -24.38 -53.95
C ASN A 145 62.16 -24.46 -52.51
N ARG A 146 62.96 -24.97 -51.56
CA ARG A 146 62.56 -25.04 -50.14
C ARG A 146 62.31 -23.66 -49.54
N LEU A 147 63.12 -22.66 -49.90
CA LEU A 147 62.94 -21.29 -49.44
C LEU A 147 61.64 -20.69 -50.00
N ASN A 148 61.31 -20.97 -51.26
CA ASN A 148 60.04 -20.54 -51.86
C ASN A 148 58.83 -21.22 -51.21
N GLU A 149 58.91 -22.52 -50.94
CA GLU A 149 57.87 -23.26 -50.20
C GLU A 149 57.69 -22.70 -48.78
N GLU A 150 58.77 -22.39 -48.08
CA GLU A 150 58.71 -21.81 -46.74
C GLU A 150 58.14 -20.38 -46.74
N ASN A 151 58.54 -19.55 -47.71
CA ASN A 151 57.99 -18.21 -47.89
C ASN A 151 56.49 -18.24 -48.22
N THR A 152 56.06 -19.12 -49.12
CA THR A 152 54.63 -19.24 -49.48
C THR A 152 53.80 -19.73 -48.30
N GLN A 153 54.31 -20.70 -47.53
CA GLN A 153 53.67 -21.17 -46.31
C GLN A 153 53.57 -20.07 -45.25
N ARG A 154 54.65 -19.30 -45.01
CA ARG A 154 54.61 -18.16 -44.07
C ARG A 154 53.63 -17.09 -44.50
N CYS A 155 53.58 -16.75 -45.79
CA CYS A 155 52.61 -15.78 -46.30
C CYS A 155 51.19 -16.25 -46.01
N TYR A 156 50.88 -17.52 -46.28
CA TYR A 156 49.57 -18.11 -45.97
C TYR A 156 49.24 -18.06 -44.48
N GLU A 157 50.18 -18.44 -43.60
CA GLU A 157 49.99 -18.39 -42.15
C GLU A 157 49.74 -16.97 -41.63
N VAL A 158 50.46 -15.98 -42.17
CA VAL A 158 50.26 -14.57 -41.84
C VAL A 158 48.91 -14.07 -42.32
N GLU A 159 48.50 -14.40 -43.55
CA GLU A 159 47.19 -14.03 -44.10
C GLU A 159 46.04 -14.63 -43.28
N GLN A 160 46.16 -15.90 -42.89
CA GLN A 160 45.18 -16.58 -42.05
C GLN A 160 45.10 -15.91 -40.66
N CYS A 161 46.24 -15.66 -40.02
CA CYS A 161 46.29 -14.98 -38.71
C CYS A 161 45.69 -13.57 -38.78
N GLN A 162 45.94 -12.82 -39.87
CA GLN A 162 45.30 -11.52 -40.08
C GLN A 162 43.78 -11.63 -40.25
N GLN A 163 43.30 -12.68 -40.93
CA GLN A 163 41.87 -12.92 -41.10
C GLN A 163 41.21 -13.27 -39.77
N ASP A 164 41.83 -14.13 -38.97
CA ASP A 164 41.35 -14.48 -37.62
C ASP A 164 41.33 -13.25 -36.71
N PHE A 165 42.36 -12.39 -36.79
CA PHE A 165 42.40 -11.13 -36.04
C PHE A 165 41.29 -10.17 -36.46
N ARG A 166 41.03 -10.02 -37.77
CA ARG A 166 39.92 -9.20 -38.28
C ARG A 166 38.57 -9.73 -37.79
N TYR A 167 38.36 -11.04 -37.86
CA TYR A 167 37.13 -11.68 -37.37
C TYR A 167 36.91 -11.42 -35.87
N CYS A 168 37.94 -11.62 -35.05
CA CYS A 168 37.89 -11.30 -33.62
C CYS A 168 37.63 -9.80 -33.37
N HIS A 169 38.25 -8.92 -34.15
CA HIS A 169 38.02 -7.47 -34.05
C HIS A 169 36.57 -7.10 -34.33
N ASP A 170 35.97 -7.66 -35.37
CA ASP A 170 34.58 -7.40 -35.76
C ASP A 170 33.59 -7.89 -34.68
N ILE A 171 33.84 -9.07 -34.09
CA ILE A 171 33.05 -9.57 -32.96
C ILE A 171 33.16 -8.63 -31.76
N VAL A 172 34.38 -8.25 -31.39
CA VAL A 172 34.61 -7.35 -30.25
C VAL A 172 33.93 -6.01 -30.48
N GLN A 173 33.94 -5.48 -31.70
CA GLN A 173 33.23 -4.24 -32.00
C GLN A 173 31.72 -4.39 -31.94
N THR A 174 31.18 -5.49 -32.46
CA THR A 174 29.75 -5.77 -32.40
C THR A 174 29.29 -5.85 -30.94
N LEU A 175 29.99 -6.63 -30.12
CA LEU A 175 29.72 -6.73 -28.68
C LEU A 175 29.85 -5.38 -27.96
N LYS A 176 30.86 -4.57 -28.32
CA LYS A 176 31.00 -3.22 -27.77
C LYS A 176 29.79 -2.34 -28.11
N THR A 177 29.28 -2.40 -29.34
CA THR A 177 28.10 -1.63 -29.73
C THR A 177 26.83 -2.11 -29.04
N GLU A 178 26.65 -3.42 -28.86
CA GLU A 178 25.54 -4.00 -28.12
C GLU A 178 25.56 -3.58 -26.64
N LEU A 179 26.72 -3.70 -25.98
CA LEU A 179 26.90 -3.26 -24.60
C LEU A 179 26.67 -1.76 -24.44
N GLN A 180 27.12 -0.94 -25.39
CA GLN A 180 26.85 0.50 -25.35
C GLN A 180 25.34 0.79 -25.44
N HIS A 181 24.61 0.06 -26.29
CA HIS A 181 23.17 0.22 -26.40
C HIS A 181 22.45 -0.19 -25.11
N GLU A 182 22.85 -1.30 -24.48
CA GLU A 182 22.30 -1.72 -23.19
C GLU A 182 22.56 -0.68 -22.08
N ILE A 183 23.76 -0.10 -22.04
CA ILE A 183 24.10 0.98 -21.09
C ILE A 183 23.18 2.18 -21.31
N ASP A 184 23.03 2.64 -22.55
CA ASP A 184 22.18 3.79 -22.88
C ASP A 184 20.70 3.55 -22.48
N ASP A 185 20.21 2.33 -22.66
CA ASP A 185 18.84 1.97 -22.29
C ASP A 185 18.65 1.83 -20.77
N LEU A 186 19.64 1.30 -20.05
CA LEU A 186 19.66 1.30 -18.59
C LEU A 186 19.70 2.72 -18.03
N GLU A 187 20.49 3.61 -18.61
CA GLU A 187 20.52 5.03 -18.21
C GLU A 187 19.15 5.70 -18.41
N LYS A 188 18.48 5.47 -19.55
CA LYS A 188 17.11 5.95 -19.78
C LYS A 188 16.14 5.40 -18.74
N HIS A 189 16.27 4.12 -18.38
CA HIS A 189 15.40 3.50 -17.38
C HIS A 189 15.63 4.10 -15.99
N ILE A 190 16.89 4.26 -15.58
CA ILE A 190 17.27 4.90 -14.30
C ILE A 190 16.71 6.32 -14.23
N ASN A 191 16.86 7.10 -15.31
CA ASN A 191 16.32 8.46 -15.37
C ASN A 191 14.80 8.49 -15.24
N ARG A 192 14.08 7.56 -15.88
CA ARG A 192 12.62 7.45 -15.77
C ARG A 192 12.17 7.14 -14.34
N VAL A 193 12.77 6.12 -13.71
CA VAL A 193 12.46 5.74 -12.33
C VAL A 193 12.78 6.86 -11.36
N SER A 194 13.90 7.57 -11.57
CA SER A 194 14.27 8.73 -10.75
C SER A 194 13.24 9.86 -10.84
N LEU A 195 12.72 10.12 -12.04
CA LEU A 195 11.66 11.10 -12.25
C LEU A 195 10.33 10.69 -11.59
N GLU A 196 9.96 9.41 -11.68
CA GLU A 196 8.77 8.87 -11.00
C GLU A 196 8.90 8.96 -9.47
N ALA A 197 10.06 8.61 -8.92
CA ALA A 197 10.35 8.75 -7.50
C ALA A 197 10.22 10.21 -7.04
N ALA A 198 10.77 11.16 -7.80
CA ALA A 198 10.62 12.59 -7.51
C ALA A 198 9.15 13.04 -7.55
N ARG A 199 8.36 12.58 -8.51
CA ARG A 199 6.92 12.86 -8.57
C ARG A 199 6.16 12.31 -7.37
N HIS A 200 6.44 11.07 -6.97
CA HIS A 200 5.81 10.47 -5.79
C HIS A 200 6.22 11.18 -4.51
N GLN A 201 7.48 11.61 -4.38
CA GLN A 201 7.93 12.40 -3.24
C GLN A 201 7.19 13.72 -3.13
N ASN A 202 7.02 14.43 -4.26
CA ASN A 202 6.27 15.69 -4.28
C ASN A 202 4.80 15.48 -3.90
N LEU A 203 4.15 14.45 -4.45
CA LEU A 203 2.77 14.12 -4.11
C LEU A 203 2.61 13.78 -2.61
N LEU A 204 3.57 13.05 -2.04
CA LEU A 204 3.58 12.74 -0.61
C LEU A 204 3.70 14.01 0.23
N ASN A 205 4.61 14.92 -0.16
CA ASN A 205 4.78 16.21 0.52
C ASN A 205 3.49 17.06 0.46
N ASP A 206 2.84 17.11 -0.71
CA ASP A 206 1.57 17.83 -0.88
C ASP A 206 0.46 17.24 0.01
N ASN A 207 0.37 15.91 0.09
CA ASN A 207 -0.59 15.23 0.97
C ASN A 207 -0.29 15.49 2.44
N ILE A 208 0.98 15.50 2.85
CA ILE A 208 1.39 15.83 4.23
C ILE A 208 0.95 17.27 4.56
N LEU A 209 1.20 18.23 3.67
CA LEU A 209 0.82 19.63 3.87
C LEU A 209 -0.71 19.77 4.01
N GLN A 210 -1.48 19.08 3.17
CA GLN A 210 -2.94 19.08 3.29
C GLN A 210 -3.42 18.48 4.62
N LEU A 211 -2.80 17.37 5.05
CA LEU A 211 -3.13 16.75 6.33
C LEU A 211 -2.80 17.69 7.49
N GLU A 212 -1.64 18.34 7.48
CA GLU A 212 -1.27 19.36 8.48
C GLU A 212 -2.30 20.50 8.53
N ASP A 213 -2.73 21.03 7.38
CA ASP A 213 -3.77 22.07 7.32
C ASP A 213 -5.11 21.58 7.90
N THR A 214 -5.53 20.35 7.57
CA THR A 214 -6.77 19.78 8.13
C THR A 214 -6.70 19.59 9.64
N VAL A 215 -5.57 19.10 10.15
CA VAL A 215 -5.34 18.93 11.60
C VAL A 215 -5.38 20.28 12.30
N LEU A 216 -4.68 21.28 11.79
CA LEU A 216 -4.70 22.64 12.34
C LEU A 216 -6.12 23.24 12.32
N ALA A 217 -6.90 23.00 11.27
CA ALA A 217 -8.29 23.45 11.21
C ALA A 217 -9.17 22.75 12.27
N HIS A 218 -8.99 21.43 12.47
CA HIS A 218 -9.68 20.68 13.51
C HIS A 218 -9.29 21.12 14.92
N GLU A 219 -8.00 21.38 15.17
CA GLU A 219 -7.52 21.91 16.44
C GLU A 219 -8.12 23.27 16.76
N ARG A 220 -8.20 24.18 15.78
CA ARG A 220 -8.88 25.48 15.92
C ARG A 220 -10.36 25.31 16.26
N ASN A 221 -11.08 24.49 15.50
CA ASN A 221 -12.51 24.23 15.75
C ASN A 221 -12.76 23.64 17.14
N ASN A 222 -11.95 22.66 17.55
CA ASN A 222 -12.04 22.08 18.88
C ASN A 222 -11.78 23.12 19.96
N ARG A 223 -10.75 23.96 19.79
CA ARG A 223 -10.45 25.06 20.71
C ARG A 223 -11.62 26.03 20.83
N ASP A 224 -12.24 26.42 19.71
CA ASP A 224 -13.40 27.31 19.71
C ASP A 224 -14.59 26.69 20.46
N LYS A 225 -14.87 25.40 20.25
CA LYS A 225 -15.89 24.66 21.01
C LYS A 225 -15.58 24.56 22.50
N PHE A 226 -14.32 24.39 22.88
CA PHE A 226 -13.92 24.40 24.29
C PHE A 226 -14.19 25.77 24.92
N ILE A 227 -13.86 26.86 24.23
CA ILE A 227 -14.17 28.21 24.69
C ILE A 227 -15.69 28.42 24.82
N GLU A 228 -16.48 27.93 23.88
CA GLU A 228 -17.94 27.99 23.94
C GLU A 228 -18.50 27.22 25.16
N LEU A 229 -18.00 26.01 25.40
CA LEU A 229 -18.38 25.22 26.58
C LEU A 229 -17.98 25.90 27.89
N GLU A 230 -16.79 26.51 27.95
CA GLU A 230 -16.34 27.26 29.12
C GLU A 230 -17.25 28.47 29.41
N ASN A 231 -17.62 29.22 28.36
CA ASN A 231 -18.58 30.32 28.47
C ASN A 231 -19.97 29.84 28.93
N TYR A 232 -20.44 28.70 28.41
CA TYR A 232 -21.71 28.10 28.83
C TYR A 232 -21.68 27.65 30.30
N LEU A 233 -20.60 27.02 30.74
CA LEU A 233 -20.44 26.61 32.14
C LEU A 233 -20.35 27.83 33.06
N GLN A 234 -19.67 28.89 32.63
CA GLN A 234 -19.58 30.13 33.38
C GLN A 234 -20.95 30.79 33.55
N THR A 235 -21.72 30.93 32.46
CA THR A 235 -23.08 31.47 32.53
C THR A 235 -24.01 30.61 33.39
N PHE A 236 -23.96 29.28 33.25
CA PHE A 236 -24.71 28.37 34.12
C PHE A 236 -24.32 28.48 35.60
N ASN A 237 -23.04 28.65 35.89
CA ASN A 237 -22.55 28.85 37.26
C ASN A 237 -23.04 30.19 37.83
N ASP A 238 -23.04 31.26 37.03
CA ASP A 238 -23.59 32.56 37.41
C ASP A 238 -25.11 32.47 37.69
N ASP A 239 -25.85 31.70 36.88
CA ASP A 239 -27.28 31.42 37.08
C ASP A 239 -27.55 30.63 38.36
N ILE A 240 -26.76 29.58 38.64
CA ILE A 240 -26.83 28.84 39.91
C ILE A 240 -26.58 29.78 41.07
N LYS A 241 -25.53 30.61 40.99
CA LYS A 241 -25.17 31.54 42.06
C LYS A 241 -26.28 32.55 42.31
N SER A 242 -26.89 33.09 41.26
CA SER A 242 -28.06 33.97 41.32
C SER A 242 -29.25 33.27 41.99
N THR A 243 -29.56 32.03 41.59
CA THR A 243 -30.64 31.23 42.16
C THR A 243 -30.40 30.90 43.64
N LEU A 244 -29.17 30.55 44.01
CA LEU A 244 -28.78 30.32 45.40
C LEU A 244 -28.91 31.59 46.24
N GLN A 245 -28.52 32.75 45.69
CA GLN A 245 -28.69 34.03 46.37
C GLN A 245 -30.18 34.34 46.59
N ILE A 246 -31.02 34.16 45.58
CA ILE A 246 -32.47 34.31 45.69
C ILE A 246 -33.03 33.39 46.77
N ASN A 247 -32.59 32.12 46.82
CA ASN A 247 -33.00 31.18 47.87
C ASN A 247 -32.49 31.57 49.26
N ALA A 248 -31.28 32.13 49.37
CA ALA A 248 -30.77 32.67 50.63
C ALA A 248 -31.63 33.85 51.11
N ASP A 249 -32.01 34.75 50.20
CA ASP A 249 -32.90 35.88 50.50
C ASP A 249 -34.30 35.39 50.93
N TYR A 250 -34.85 34.36 50.27
CA TYR A 250 -36.10 33.72 50.69
C TYR A 250 -35.95 33.07 52.06
N ASN A 251 -34.87 32.34 52.31
CA ASN A 251 -34.61 31.72 53.63
C ASN A 251 -34.47 32.76 54.73
N ALA A 252 -33.82 33.89 54.47
CA ALA A 252 -33.76 35.01 55.40
C ALA A 252 -35.15 35.58 55.69
N LYS A 253 -35.99 35.79 54.65
CA LYS A 253 -37.38 36.20 54.82
C LYS A 253 -38.20 35.19 55.64
N TYR A 254 -38.06 33.89 55.36
CA TYR A 254 -38.73 32.83 56.14
C TYR A 254 -38.25 32.82 57.59
N ALA A 255 -36.96 33.06 57.85
CA ALA A 255 -36.43 33.17 59.20
C ALA A 255 -37.02 34.38 59.93
N THR A 256 -37.08 35.55 59.29
CA THR A 256 -37.72 36.76 59.84
C THR A 256 -39.20 36.51 60.13
N LEU A 257 -39.94 35.96 59.17
CA LEU A 257 -41.35 35.61 59.36
C LEU A 257 -41.51 34.57 60.48
N GLY A 258 -40.58 33.62 60.62
CA GLY A 258 -40.57 32.66 61.72
C GLY A 258 -40.37 33.33 63.10
N LEU A 259 -39.55 34.38 63.18
CA LEU A 259 -39.42 35.20 64.39
C LEU A 259 -40.69 36.00 64.68
N GLU A 260 -41.29 36.60 63.66
CA GLU A 260 -42.57 37.32 63.77
C GLU A 260 -43.71 36.40 64.21
N ILE A 261 -43.82 35.20 63.63
CA ILE A 261 -44.79 34.18 64.04
C ILE A 261 -44.57 33.78 65.50
N LYS A 262 -43.32 33.60 65.95
CA LYS A 262 -43.03 33.33 67.37
C LYS A 262 -43.45 34.48 68.27
N SER A 263 -43.21 35.73 67.85
CA SER A 263 -43.65 36.93 68.56
C SER A 263 -45.18 37.01 68.62
N MET A 264 -45.86 36.84 67.49
CA MET A 264 -47.33 36.79 67.41
C MET A 264 -47.88 35.67 68.29
N LYS A 265 -47.28 34.47 68.27
CA LYS A 265 -47.67 33.36 69.15
C LYS A 265 -47.59 33.77 70.62
N HIS A 266 -46.52 34.45 71.03
CA HIS A 266 -46.39 34.93 72.41
C HIS A 266 -47.48 35.95 72.78
N ILE A 267 -47.74 36.92 71.90
CA ILE A 267 -48.83 37.90 72.08
C ILE A 267 -50.18 37.19 72.19
N VAL A 268 -50.46 36.21 71.31
CA VAL A 268 -51.70 35.43 71.34
C VAL A 268 -51.85 34.70 72.67
N CYS A 269 -50.82 33.99 73.14
CA CYS A 269 -50.86 33.33 74.46
C CYS A 269 -51.08 34.33 75.60
N GLU A 270 -50.43 35.49 75.57
CA GLU A 270 -50.63 36.53 76.59
C GLU A 270 -52.08 37.07 76.54
N THR A 271 -52.65 37.26 75.35
CA THR A 271 -54.05 37.69 75.21
C THR A 271 -55.04 36.62 75.63
N GLU A 272 -54.73 35.34 75.39
CA GLU A 272 -55.53 34.19 75.82
C GLU A 272 -55.59 34.12 77.36
N GLU A 273 -54.44 34.20 78.03
CA GLU A 273 -54.39 34.27 79.50
C GLU A 273 -55.15 35.48 80.08
N ARG A 274 -55.15 36.61 79.37
CA ARG A 274 -55.96 37.79 79.75
C ARG A 274 -57.46 37.56 79.55
N CYS A 275 -57.85 36.86 78.49
CA CYS A 275 -59.25 36.48 78.24
C CYS A 275 -59.75 35.53 79.33
N ASP A 276 -58.96 34.52 79.71
CA ASP A 276 -59.30 33.60 80.80
C ASP A 276 -59.54 34.34 82.13
N LYS A 277 -58.67 35.33 82.44
CA LYS A 277 -58.84 36.18 83.63
C LYS A 277 -60.11 37.03 83.57
N LEU A 278 -60.45 37.57 82.39
CA LEU A 278 -61.69 38.33 82.19
C LEU A 278 -62.93 37.44 82.31
N GLU A 279 -62.88 36.21 81.80
CA GLU A 279 -63.95 35.23 81.90
C GLU A 279 -64.22 34.85 83.36
N ALA A 280 -63.17 34.61 84.15
CA ALA A 280 -63.29 34.37 85.59
C ALA A 280 -63.98 35.55 86.32
N LEU A 281 -63.59 36.80 86.02
CA LEU A 281 -64.24 37.99 86.58
C LEU A 281 -65.72 38.10 86.16
N PHE A 282 -66.05 37.74 84.92
CA PHE A 282 -67.44 37.73 84.44
C PHE A 282 -68.30 36.74 85.24
N THR A 283 -67.78 35.54 85.51
CA THR A 283 -68.50 34.55 86.31
C THR A 283 -68.72 34.98 87.77
N GLU A 284 -67.79 35.76 88.35
CA GLU A 284 -67.93 36.36 89.68
C GLU A 284 -69.07 37.39 89.72
N ILE A 285 -69.10 38.28 88.72
CA ILE A 285 -70.15 39.30 88.60
C ILE A 285 -71.52 38.65 88.39
N ASP A 286 -71.60 37.63 87.53
CA ASP A 286 -72.85 36.92 87.26
C ASP A 286 -73.42 36.23 88.51
N ARG A 287 -72.57 35.64 89.35
CA ARG A 287 -72.97 35.07 90.66
C ARG A 287 -73.52 36.13 91.62
N ASN A 288 -72.87 37.30 91.69
CA ASN A 288 -73.32 38.40 92.54
C ASN A 288 -74.66 38.99 92.05
N LEU A 289 -74.85 39.07 90.74
CA LEU A 289 -76.12 39.48 90.14
C LEU A 289 -77.25 38.50 90.47
N HIS A 290 -77.01 37.19 90.35
CA HIS A 290 -78.00 36.18 90.73
C HIS A 290 -78.35 36.24 92.22
N HIS A 291 -77.38 36.48 93.10
CA HIS A 291 -77.64 36.63 94.54
C HIS A 291 -78.52 37.86 94.86
N THR A 292 -78.28 38.99 94.18
CA THR A 292 -79.08 40.20 94.36
C THR A 292 -80.50 40.05 93.80
N MET A 293 -80.68 39.35 92.68
CA MET A 293 -82.01 39.05 92.13
C MET A 293 -82.86 38.16 93.08
N GLN A 294 -82.23 37.19 93.75
CA GLN A 294 -82.91 36.32 94.71
C GLN A 294 -83.50 37.11 95.90
N LEU A 295 -82.74 38.07 96.43
CA LEU A 295 -83.19 38.96 97.52
C LEU A 295 -84.37 39.84 97.14
N VAL A 296 -84.41 40.33 95.89
CA VAL A 296 -85.53 41.13 95.37
C VAL A 296 -86.80 40.29 95.26
N ALA A 297 -86.69 39.05 94.78
CA ALA A 297 -87.83 38.13 94.66
C ALA A 297 -88.45 37.74 96.02
N ASP A 298 -87.64 37.62 97.07
CA ASP A 298 -88.11 37.34 98.43
C ASP A 298 -88.84 38.54 99.06
N MET A 299 -88.41 39.78 98.76
CA MET A 299 -89.09 41.00 99.20
C MET A 299 -90.43 41.26 98.48
N GLU A 300 -90.51 40.95 97.18
CA GLU A 300 -91.74 41.10 96.38
C GLU A 300 -92.83 40.09 96.80
N ASN A 301 -92.45 38.88 97.21
CA ASN A 301 -93.38 37.87 97.74
C ASN A 301 -93.93 38.25 99.13
N TYR A 302 -93.15 38.92 99.98
CA TYR A 302 -93.60 39.37 101.30
C TYR A 302 -94.65 40.50 101.21
N LEU A 303 -94.49 41.42 100.25
CA LEU A 303 -95.41 42.55 100.06
C LEU A 303 -96.69 42.18 99.31
N SER A 304 -96.66 41.23 98.37
CA SER A 304 -97.88 40.83 97.62
C SER A 304 -98.82 39.89 98.40
N THR A 305 -98.30 39.18 99.42
CA THR A 305 -99.08 38.22 100.23
C THR A 305 -99.91 38.90 101.34
N GLN A 306 -99.52 40.09 101.79
CA GLN A 306 -100.24 40.84 102.85
C GLN A 306 -101.51 41.58 102.38
N GLN A 307 -101.70 41.81 101.07
CA GLN A 307 -102.75 42.69 100.55
C GLN A 307 -104.01 41.98 100.00
N ARG A 308 -104.18 40.66 100.12
CA ARG A 308 -105.24 39.94 99.36
C ARG A 308 -106.05 38.83 100.05
N LEU A 309 -106.25 38.88 101.37
CA LEU A 309 -107.19 38.05 102.16
C LEU A 309 -107.72 38.94 103.31
N THR A 310 -109.01 39.09 103.66
CA THR A 310 -110.19 38.22 103.49
C THR A 310 -111.43 39.00 103.97
N SER A 311 -112.41 39.28 103.09
CA SER A 311 -113.80 39.50 103.52
C SER A 311 -114.73 38.69 102.63
N ILE A 312 -115.58 37.85 103.25
CA ILE A 312 -116.70 37.21 102.58
C ILE A 312 -117.75 38.31 102.37
N VAL A 313 -117.88 38.82 101.14
CA VAL A 313 -118.64 40.05 100.86
C VAL A 313 -120.17 39.80 100.87
N ASN A 314 -120.62 38.54 100.81
CA ASN A 314 -122.05 38.22 100.71
C ASN A 314 -122.42 36.99 101.56
N THR A 315 -123.33 37.19 102.51
CA THR A 315 -123.77 36.19 103.51
C THR A 315 -125.25 35.80 103.37
N ARG A 316 -125.91 36.16 102.26
CA ARG A 316 -127.36 35.89 102.05
C ARG A 316 -127.63 34.64 101.20
N GLY A 317 -126.59 33.85 100.89
CA GLY A 317 -126.69 32.64 100.07
C GLY A 317 -127.00 32.86 98.60
N HIS A 318 -126.89 34.10 98.10
CA HIS A 318 -127.17 34.44 96.71
C HIS A 318 -125.94 35.04 96.04
N LEU A 319 -125.48 34.46 94.93
CA LEU A 319 -124.33 34.93 94.14
C LEU A 319 -124.80 35.35 92.75
N ILE A 320 -124.46 36.57 92.34
CA ILE A 320 -124.54 37.01 90.94
C ILE A 320 -123.10 37.12 90.43
N TRP A 321 -122.75 36.33 89.42
CA TRP A 321 -121.42 36.33 88.84
C TRP A 321 -121.46 36.76 87.38
N HIS A 322 -120.94 37.95 87.11
CA HIS A 322 -120.79 38.47 85.76
C HIS A 322 -119.40 38.10 85.20
N ILE A 323 -119.38 37.30 84.12
CA ILE A 323 -118.15 36.85 83.47
C ILE A 323 -117.94 37.66 82.19
N LYS A 324 -116.98 38.58 82.22
CA LYS A 324 -116.53 39.33 81.04
C LYS A 324 -115.54 38.52 80.20
N ASP A 325 -115.48 38.83 78.91
CA ASP A 325 -114.54 38.28 77.91
C ASP A 325 -114.61 36.76 77.78
N LEU A 326 -115.84 36.24 77.68
CA LEU A 326 -116.10 34.79 77.66
C LEU A 326 -115.34 34.07 76.53
N SER A 327 -115.24 34.65 75.33
CA SER A 327 -114.56 34.02 74.18
C SER A 327 -113.07 33.78 74.44
N LYS A 328 -112.37 34.80 74.96
CA LYS A 328 -110.94 34.70 75.29
C LYS A 328 -110.72 33.68 76.40
N LYS A 329 -111.57 33.69 77.44
CA LYS A 329 -111.50 32.73 78.55
C LYS A 329 -111.82 31.31 78.11
N LEU A 330 -112.68 31.13 77.11
CA LEU A 330 -112.96 29.82 76.53
C LEU A 330 -111.76 29.29 75.73
N ASP A 331 -111.09 30.13 74.94
CA ASP A 331 -109.88 29.75 74.20
C ASP A 331 -108.72 29.40 75.14
N GLU A 332 -108.54 30.18 76.20
CA GLU A 332 -107.59 29.89 77.27
C GLU A 332 -107.93 28.57 77.97
N SER A 333 -109.22 28.32 78.29
CA SER A 333 -109.68 27.07 78.89
C SER A 333 -109.47 25.86 77.97
N LYS A 334 -109.65 26.01 76.65
CA LYS A 334 -109.34 24.94 75.67
C LYS A 334 -107.86 24.58 75.62
N LYS A 335 -106.99 25.58 75.73
CA LYS A 335 -105.54 25.41 75.58
C LYS A 335 -104.86 24.95 76.87
N TYR A 336 -105.32 25.44 78.02
CA TYR A 336 -104.63 25.28 79.30
C TYR A 336 -105.49 24.67 80.42
N ASP A 337 -106.72 24.23 80.14
CA ASP A 337 -107.67 23.70 81.12
C ASP A 337 -107.94 24.67 82.30
N THR A 338 -107.94 25.97 82.00
CA THR A 338 -108.16 27.03 83.00
C THR A 338 -109.56 26.94 83.61
N ILE A 339 -109.61 27.08 84.93
CA ILE A 339 -110.83 27.08 85.76
C ILE A 339 -111.12 28.52 86.16
N LEU A 340 -112.38 28.95 86.03
CA LEU A 340 -112.82 30.23 86.56
C LEU A 340 -113.33 30.07 87.99
N HIS A 341 -112.92 30.96 88.87
CA HIS A 341 -113.33 30.98 90.28
C HIS A 341 -114.20 32.21 90.55
N SER A 342 -115.40 32.01 91.12
CA SER A 342 -116.21 33.13 91.61
C SER A 342 -115.60 33.77 92.86
N ALA A 343 -116.13 34.93 93.25
CA ALA A 343 -115.93 35.42 94.62
C ALA A 343 -116.50 34.42 95.64
N MET A 344 -115.89 34.35 96.82
CA MET A 344 -116.39 33.53 97.92
C MET A 344 -117.65 34.18 98.52
N PHE A 345 -118.67 33.38 98.77
CA PHE A 345 -119.93 33.80 99.40
C PHE A 345 -120.35 32.78 100.46
N SER A 346 -121.31 33.12 101.31
CA SER A 346 -121.82 32.20 102.32
C SER A 346 -123.33 32.04 102.22
N ASN A 347 -123.81 30.83 102.55
CA ASN A 347 -125.25 30.51 102.55
C ASN A 347 -126.04 31.30 103.60
N LYS A 348 -125.40 31.70 104.70
CA LYS A 348 -125.96 32.51 105.78
C LYS A 348 -124.83 33.26 106.50
N PRO A 349 -125.11 34.27 107.34
CA PRO A 349 -124.09 34.83 108.23
C PRO A 349 -123.47 33.71 109.08
N TYR A 350 -122.13 33.70 109.18
CA TYR A 350 -121.38 32.64 109.87
C TYR A 350 -121.64 31.22 109.31
N GLY A 351 -122.01 31.11 108.04
CA GLY A 351 -122.33 29.86 107.35
C GLY A 351 -121.14 29.22 106.63
N TYR A 352 -121.42 28.24 105.77
CA TYR A 352 -120.40 27.60 104.94
C TYR A 352 -119.76 28.61 103.99
N ALA A 353 -118.45 28.56 103.84
CA ALA A 353 -117.77 29.30 102.77
C ALA A 353 -117.97 28.57 101.45
N LEU A 354 -118.57 29.24 100.46
CA LEU A 354 -118.94 28.69 99.18
C LEU A 354 -118.27 29.45 98.05
N ARG A 355 -117.95 28.73 96.97
CA ARG A 355 -117.46 29.31 95.72
C ARG A 355 -117.97 28.52 94.54
N LEU A 356 -118.39 29.22 93.49
CA LEU A 356 -118.76 28.60 92.23
C LEU A 356 -117.55 28.56 91.31
N ASP A 357 -117.13 27.36 90.91
CA ASP A 357 -116.03 27.13 89.97
C ASP A 357 -116.61 26.71 88.62
N ILE A 358 -116.24 27.39 87.54
CA ILE A 358 -116.74 27.11 86.18
C ILE A 358 -115.59 26.64 85.28
N TYR A 359 -115.79 25.49 84.65
CA TYR A 359 -114.98 24.94 83.57
C TYR A 359 -115.69 25.24 82.24
N LEU A 360 -115.26 26.30 81.56
CA LEU A 360 -115.89 26.76 80.32
C LEU A 360 -115.85 25.71 79.21
N ASN A 361 -114.73 24.98 79.09
CA ASN A 361 -114.58 23.91 78.11
C ASN A 361 -114.94 22.51 78.68
N GLY A 362 -115.63 22.43 79.82
CA GLY A 362 -115.97 21.16 80.48
C GLY A 362 -114.75 20.43 81.07
N LYS A 363 -115.01 19.33 81.79
CA LYS A 363 -113.97 18.52 82.45
C LYS A 363 -114.29 17.03 82.30
N GLY A 364 -113.26 16.19 82.17
CA GLY A 364 -113.41 14.74 82.04
C GLY A 364 -114.19 14.36 80.79
N ASN A 365 -115.18 13.47 80.92
CA ASN A 365 -116.02 12.99 79.81
C ASN A 365 -116.84 14.10 79.12
N TRP A 366 -116.96 15.29 79.73
CA TRP A 366 -117.74 16.42 79.22
C TRP A 366 -116.87 17.50 78.52
N LYS A 367 -115.55 17.31 78.50
CA LYS A 367 -114.60 18.27 77.91
C LYS A 367 -114.89 18.49 76.42
N GLY A 368 -114.93 19.75 75.99
CA GLY A 368 -115.23 20.16 74.61
C GLY A 368 -116.71 20.13 74.22
N ARG A 369 -117.61 19.66 75.09
CA ARG A 369 -119.05 19.49 74.78
C ARG A 369 -119.98 20.33 75.63
N ASN A 370 -119.70 20.47 76.93
CA ASN A 370 -120.55 21.22 77.86
C ASN A 370 -119.70 22.08 78.81
N MET A 371 -120.25 23.21 79.26
CA MET A 371 -119.71 23.94 80.40
C MET A 371 -120.08 23.24 81.70
N LEU A 372 -119.17 23.18 82.66
CA LEU A 372 -119.40 22.55 83.95
C LEU A 372 -119.26 23.58 85.09
N ALA A 373 -120.29 23.75 85.90
CA ALA A 373 -120.31 24.64 87.04
C ALA A 373 -120.41 23.84 88.35
N CYS A 374 -119.41 23.97 89.22
CA CYS A 374 -119.32 23.28 90.51
C CYS A 374 -119.46 24.26 91.66
N LEU A 375 -120.47 24.05 92.51
CA LEU A 375 -120.54 24.75 93.78
C LEU A 375 -119.67 24.01 94.80
N ASN A 376 -118.55 24.64 95.17
CA ASN A 376 -117.57 24.10 96.09
C ASN A 376 -117.77 24.65 97.50
N VAL A 377 -117.74 23.76 98.49
CA VAL A 377 -117.63 24.12 99.91
C VAL A 377 -116.14 24.26 100.21
N LEU A 378 -115.75 25.46 100.63
CA LEU A 378 -114.38 25.81 100.99
C LEU A 378 -114.21 25.78 102.51
N ALA A 379 -112.95 25.72 102.96
CA ALA A 379 -112.63 25.89 104.37
C ALA A 379 -113.02 27.31 104.83
N GLY A 380 -114.03 27.39 105.68
CA GLY A 380 -114.54 28.61 106.28
C GLY A 380 -114.04 28.79 107.72
N GLU A 381 -113.95 30.04 108.16
CA GLU A 381 -113.52 30.39 109.52
C GLU A 381 -114.43 29.80 110.62
N TYR A 382 -115.71 29.58 110.29
CA TYR A 382 -116.72 29.05 111.21
C TYR A 382 -116.97 27.54 111.05
N ASP A 383 -116.16 26.83 110.25
CA ASP A 383 -116.39 25.42 109.92
C ASP A 383 -116.50 24.50 111.15
N ALA A 384 -115.80 24.83 112.24
CA ALA A 384 -115.88 24.10 113.51
C ALA A 384 -117.26 24.16 114.18
N LEU A 385 -118.08 25.17 113.86
CA LEU A 385 -119.40 25.41 114.42
C LEU A 385 -120.54 24.94 113.50
N LEU A 386 -120.21 24.44 112.31
CA LEU A 386 -121.17 24.03 111.29
C LEU A 386 -121.43 22.50 111.30
N THR A 387 -122.57 22.10 110.75
CA THR A 387 -123.08 20.72 110.82
C THR A 387 -122.59 19.86 109.65
N TRP A 388 -121.66 18.94 109.89
CA TRP A 388 -121.08 18.09 108.84
C TRP A 388 -121.71 16.68 108.79
N PRO A 389 -121.81 16.04 107.60
CA PRO A 389 -121.44 16.57 106.29
C PRO A 389 -122.37 17.69 105.84
N CYS A 390 -121.81 18.71 105.19
CA CYS A 390 -122.53 19.85 104.65
C CYS A 390 -123.58 19.34 103.66
N ARG A 391 -124.85 19.71 103.87
CA ARG A 391 -125.97 19.40 102.99
C ARG A 391 -126.64 20.70 102.60
N LEU A 392 -126.40 21.14 101.37
CA LEU A 392 -126.99 22.38 100.85
C LEU A 392 -127.77 22.07 99.58
N GLN A 393 -128.85 22.81 99.39
CA GLN A 393 -129.57 22.84 98.12
C GLN A 393 -129.36 24.24 97.53
N ALA A 394 -128.86 24.29 96.31
CA ALA A 394 -128.57 25.50 95.58
C ALA A 394 -129.31 25.50 94.25
N ASN A 395 -129.86 26.66 93.88
CA ASN A 395 -130.42 26.87 92.55
C ASN A 395 -129.34 27.58 91.72
N VAL A 396 -128.79 26.88 90.72
CA VAL A 396 -127.86 27.49 89.77
C VAL A 396 -128.66 27.90 88.55
N LEU A 397 -128.64 29.19 88.24
CA LEU A 397 -129.34 29.77 87.11
C LEU A 397 -128.33 30.42 86.15
N ILE A 398 -128.47 30.10 84.87
CA ILE A 398 -127.80 30.82 83.79
C ILE A 398 -128.87 31.70 83.15
N ARG A 399 -128.67 33.01 83.25
CA ARG A 399 -129.63 34.00 82.80
C ARG A 399 -129.52 34.20 81.28
N ASP A 400 -130.63 34.06 80.56
CA ASP A 400 -130.68 34.44 79.15
C ASP A 400 -130.75 35.97 79.04
N GLN A 401 -129.90 36.55 78.19
CA GLN A 401 -129.78 38.00 78.02
C GLN A 401 -130.33 38.48 76.66
N ARG A 402 -131.00 37.60 75.88
CA ARG A 402 -131.41 37.90 74.49
C ARG A 402 -132.54 38.93 74.33
N TYR A 403 -133.46 39.10 75.30
CA TYR A 403 -134.54 40.09 75.24
C TYR A 403 -134.84 40.69 76.62
N ALA A 404 -134.56 41.98 76.82
CA ALA A 404 -134.57 42.61 78.14
C ALA A 404 -135.94 43.16 78.63
N SER A 405 -137.06 42.91 77.95
CA SER A 405 -138.33 43.63 78.22
C SER A 405 -139.67 42.92 77.97
N GLN A 406 -139.77 41.58 77.93
CA GLN A 406 -141.06 40.85 78.00
C GLN A 406 -141.01 39.62 78.93
N SER A 407 -142.17 39.26 79.49
CA SER A 407 -142.42 38.48 80.71
C SER A 407 -142.09 36.97 80.70
N GLU A 408 -141.43 36.44 79.68
CA GLU A 408 -141.06 35.02 79.59
C GLU A 408 -139.59 34.91 79.16
N SER A 409 -138.68 34.85 80.14
CA SER A 409 -137.26 34.55 79.94
C SER A 409 -137.01 33.06 80.14
N ASP A 410 -136.45 32.38 79.14
CA ASP A 410 -136.04 30.96 79.20
C ASP A 410 -134.73 30.79 79.99
N ASP A 411 -134.72 31.20 81.26
CA ASP A 411 -133.58 31.02 82.15
C ASP A 411 -133.36 29.53 82.42
N TYR A 412 -132.12 29.06 82.20
CA TYR A 412 -131.78 27.69 82.52
C TYR A 412 -131.53 27.56 84.02
N ILE A 413 -132.51 26.99 84.73
CA ILE A 413 -132.45 26.78 86.17
C ILE A 413 -132.24 25.29 86.45
N LYS A 414 -131.26 24.97 87.28
CA LYS A 414 -131.08 23.61 87.77
C LYS A 414 -130.84 23.57 89.27
N LEU A 415 -131.58 22.66 89.90
CA LEU A 415 -131.53 22.38 91.32
C LEU A 415 -130.36 21.45 91.62
N VAL A 416 -129.49 21.90 92.51
CA VAL A 416 -128.22 21.26 92.84
C VAL A 416 -128.18 20.93 94.32
N ASN A 417 -128.05 19.65 94.65
CA ASN A 417 -127.85 19.21 96.02
C ASN A 417 -126.36 18.97 96.26
N VAL A 418 -125.74 19.83 97.07
CA VAL A 418 -124.34 19.73 97.48
C VAL A 418 -124.27 18.89 98.76
N ARG A 419 -123.46 17.82 98.72
CA ARG A 419 -123.03 17.09 99.92
C ARG A 419 -121.51 17.17 100.03
N TYR A 420 -120.97 17.53 101.18
CA TYR A 420 -119.52 17.56 101.40
C TYR A 420 -119.17 17.04 102.80
N SER A 421 -118.29 16.06 102.90
CA SER A 421 -117.81 15.48 104.17
C SER A 421 -116.32 15.75 104.32
N ILE A 422 -115.89 16.24 105.49
CA ILE A 422 -114.50 16.67 105.71
C ILE A 422 -113.49 15.49 105.73
N LYS A 423 -113.94 14.23 105.82
CA LYS A 423 -113.05 13.07 106.01
C LYS A 423 -112.80 12.16 104.80
N GLU A 424 -113.23 12.53 103.60
CA GLU A 424 -112.86 11.80 102.36
C GLU A 424 -112.91 12.76 101.16
N SER A 425 -111.89 12.71 100.31
CA SER A 425 -111.58 13.63 99.21
C SER A 425 -112.54 13.53 98.01
N ASP A 426 -113.85 13.41 98.24
CA ASP A 426 -114.84 13.35 97.18
C ASP A 426 -115.43 14.73 96.91
N LYS A 427 -114.78 15.43 95.97
CA LYS A 427 -115.36 16.64 95.34
C LYS A 427 -116.67 16.22 94.68
N VAL A 428 -117.81 16.60 95.25
CA VAL A 428 -119.11 16.35 94.62
C VAL A 428 -119.23 17.24 93.39
N PHE A 429 -119.09 16.60 92.23
CA PHE A 429 -119.35 17.20 90.91
C PHE A 429 -120.86 17.31 90.72
N VAL A 430 -121.34 18.50 90.42
CA VAL A 430 -122.74 18.67 90.04
C VAL A 430 -122.82 18.92 88.55
N GLU A 431 -123.30 17.92 87.82
CA GLU A 431 -123.35 17.91 86.36
C GLU A 431 -124.60 18.64 85.85
N LEU A 432 -124.39 19.81 85.25
CA LEU A 432 -125.42 20.52 84.50
C LEU A 432 -125.36 20.10 83.02
N TYR A 433 -126.20 19.13 82.63
CA TYR A 433 -126.37 18.69 81.25
C TYR A 433 -127.13 19.71 80.39
N HIS A 434 -126.41 20.21 79.38
CA HIS A 434 -126.90 20.85 78.15
C HIS A 434 -127.51 22.25 78.27
N VAL A 435 -126.76 23.25 77.79
CA VAL A 435 -127.31 24.43 77.12
C VAL A 435 -126.66 24.49 75.74
N THR A 436 -127.51 24.46 74.73
CA THR A 436 -127.28 24.43 73.29
C THR A 436 -126.35 25.56 72.83
N ARG A 437 -125.47 25.26 71.85
CA ARG A 437 -124.57 26.16 71.06
C ARG A 437 -124.51 27.63 71.52
N ILE A 438 -123.34 28.06 72.00
CA ILE A 438 -122.85 29.43 71.76
C ILE A 438 -122.19 29.44 70.39
#